data_AF-A0A6V8MT73-F1
#
_entry.id   AF-A0A6V8MT73-F1
#
_cell.length_a   1.000
_cell.length_b   1.000
_cell.length_c   1.000
_cell.angle_alpha   90.00
_cell.angle_beta   90.00
_cell.angle_gamma   90.00
#
_symmetry.space_group_name_H-M   'P 1'
#
loop_
_entity.id
_entity.type
_entity.pdbx_description
1 polymer ?
#
loop_
_entity_poly.entity_id
_entity_poly.type
_entity_poly.pdbx_seq_one_letter_code
_entity_poly.pdbx_strand_id
1 'polypeptide(L)'
;MQLTVLASDLKYKYPKVTQTRFDAKFSGPGDDAPFNRDDLYDILPMLTAVMNDLERDDAGTLHFLEDLMNQDMPRFLVSRGEVFDFLTGCGREMLSYR
;
A
#
# COMPACT_ATOMS: atom_id res chain seq x y z
N MET A 1 10.46 -10.15 -8.79
CA MET A 1 11.58 -9.90 -7.83
C MET A 1 10.98 -9.52 -6.48
N GLN A 2 11.53 -9.96 -5.34
CA GLN A 2 10.99 -9.56 -4.02
C GLN A 2 11.40 -8.12 -3.70
N LEU A 3 10.54 -7.18 -4.02
CA LEU A 3 10.71 -5.78 -3.65
C LEU A 3 10.35 -5.60 -2.19
N THR A 4 11.04 -4.71 -1.49
CA THR A 4 10.74 -4.37 -0.09
C THR A 4 10.78 -2.86 0.02
N VAL A 5 9.62 -2.25 0.24
CA VAL A 5 9.53 -0.80 0.46
C VAL A 5 10.01 -0.52 1.88
N LEU A 6 10.93 0.44 2.03
CA LEU A 6 11.34 0.91 3.34
C LEU A 6 10.56 2.17 3.71
N ALA A 7 10.41 2.42 5.00
CA ALA A 7 9.79 3.65 5.51
C ALA A 7 10.52 4.92 5.05
N SER A 8 11.80 4.80 4.69
CA SER A 8 12.60 5.91 4.18
C SER A 8 12.30 6.25 2.71
N ASP A 9 11.73 5.32 1.94
CA ASP A 9 11.35 5.54 0.55
C ASP A 9 10.02 6.30 0.43
N LEU A 10 9.22 6.28 1.50
CA LEU A 10 7.91 6.92 1.55
C LEU A 10 8.01 8.44 1.53
N LYS A 11 7.14 9.08 0.75
CA LYS A 11 6.99 10.53 0.68
C LYS A 11 6.39 11.09 1.97
N TYR A 12 5.44 10.37 2.58
CA TYR A 12 4.73 10.81 3.79
C TYR A 12 5.30 10.16 5.06
N LYS A 13 5.24 10.90 6.17
CA LYS A 13 5.61 10.37 7.49
C LYS A 13 4.39 9.81 8.19
N TYR A 14 4.35 8.48 8.30
CA TYR A 14 3.32 7.79 9.07
C TYR A 14 3.79 7.51 10.50
N PRO A 15 2.93 7.68 11.51
CA PRO A 15 3.23 7.23 12.86
C PRO A 15 3.41 5.71 12.89
N LYS A 16 4.34 5.27 13.73
CA LYS A 16 4.55 3.86 14.04
C LYS A 16 3.55 3.47 15.13
N VAL A 17 2.38 2.98 14.76
CA VAL A 17 1.39 2.55 15.75
C VAL A 17 1.83 1.19 16.27
N THR A 18 2.50 1.18 17.42
CA THR A 18 3.02 -0.06 18.01
C THR A 18 1.92 -1.01 18.49
N GLN A 19 0.67 -0.56 18.54
CA GLN A 19 -0.49 -1.40 18.88
C GLN A 19 -0.80 -2.42 17.79
N THR A 20 -0.59 -2.09 16.51
CA THR A 20 -0.79 -2.98 15.35
C THR A 20 0.47 -3.77 15.00
N ARG A 21 1.59 -3.56 15.71
CA ARG A 21 2.87 -4.26 15.46
C ARG A 21 2.77 -5.78 15.63
N PHE A 22 1.85 -6.26 16.46
CA PHE A 22 1.58 -7.69 16.68
C PHE A 22 0.41 -8.21 15.86
N ASP A 23 -0.24 -7.35 15.09
CA ASP A 23 -1.37 -7.73 14.28
C ASP A 23 -0.91 -8.61 13.11
N ALA A 24 -1.81 -9.47 12.61
CA ALA A 24 -1.50 -10.33 11.49
C ALA A 24 -1.17 -9.44 10.29
N LYS A 25 0.01 -9.63 9.69
CA LYS A 25 0.38 -8.90 8.48
C LYS A 25 -0.58 -9.29 7.35
N PHE A 26 -0.80 -8.34 6.44
CA PHE A 26 -1.56 -8.57 5.22
C PHE A 26 -1.18 -9.91 4.57
N SER A 27 -2.14 -10.83 4.47
CA SER A 27 -1.91 -12.19 3.96
C SER A 27 -2.34 -12.37 2.50
N GLY A 28 -2.82 -11.30 1.84
CA GLY A 28 -3.09 -11.28 0.40
C GLY A 28 -4.51 -10.86 0.02
N PRO A 29 -4.89 -11.02 -1.26
CA PRO A 29 -6.22 -10.62 -1.75
C PRO A 29 -7.30 -11.47 -1.05
N GLY A 30 -8.17 -10.81 -0.30
CA GLY A 30 -9.21 -11.44 0.55
C GLY A 30 -9.04 -11.21 2.06
N ASP A 31 -8.02 -10.46 2.47
CA ASP A 31 -7.84 -10.02 3.85
C ASP A 31 -8.92 -8.97 4.18
N ASP A 32 -9.98 -9.40 4.88
CA ASP A 32 -11.06 -8.52 5.39
C ASP A 32 -10.63 -7.77 6.67
N ALA A 33 -9.37 -7.89 7.06
CA ALA A 33 -8.84 -7.13 8.18
C ALA A 33 -8.92 -5.63 7.88
N PRO A 34 -9.19 -4.81 8.91
CA PRO A 34 -9.20 -3.36 8.75
C PRO A 34 -7.81 -2.86 8.37
N PHE A 35 -7.73 -2.09 7.28
CA PHE A 35 -6.51 -1.40 6.86
C PHE A 35 -6.35 -0.10 7.62
N ASN A 36 -5.17 0.11 8.20
CA ASN A 36 -4.85 1.37 8.85
C ASN A 36 -3.91 2.21 7.97
N ARG A 37 -4.49 3.12 7.20
CA ARG A 37 -3.77 4.06 6.33
C ARG A 37 -2.92 5.09 7.07
N ASP A 38 -3.08 5.21 8.37
CA ASP A 38 -2.26 6.08 9.23
C ASP A 38 -1.15 5.28 9.93
N ASP A 39 -1.12 3.94 9.80
CA ASP A 39 -0.10 3.11 10.43
C ASP A 39 0.97 2.63 9.45
N LEU A 40 2.22 2.97 9.75
CA LEU A 40 3.36 2.56 8.94
C LEU A 40 3.49 1.04 8.82
N TYR A 41 3.15 0.27 9.86
CA TYR A 41 3.30 -1.19 9.82
C TYR A 41 2.28 -1.89 8.91
N ASP A 42 1.15 -1.25 8.63
CA ASP A 42 0.13 -1.72 7.67
C ASP A 42 0.46 -1.27 6.24
N ILE A 43 0.90 -0.01 6.10
CA ILE A 43 1.19 0.61 4.80
C ILE A 43 2.41 -0.02 4.14
N LEU A 44 3.47 -0.32 4.90
CA LEU A 44 4.69 -0.92 4.35
C LEU A 44 4.45 -2.27 3.66
N PRO A 45 3.83 -3.29 4.29
CA PRO A 45 3.54 -4.55 3.62
C PRO A 45 2.52 -4.37 2.50
N MET A 46 1.57 -3.44 2.61
CA MET A 46 0.60 -3.15 1.55
C MET A 46 1.30 -2.62 0.29
N LEU A 47 2.06 -1.52 0.41
CA LEU A 47 2.79 -0.94 -0.73
C LEU A 47 3.83 -1.90 -1.28
N THR A 48 4.50 -2.66 -0.41
CA THR A 48 5.42 -3.71 -0.83
C THR A 48 4.71 -4.77 -1.68
N ALA A 49 3.55 -5.26 -1.25
CA ALA A 49 2.78 -6.23 -2.01
C ALA A 49 2.34 -5.66 -3.37
N VAL A 50 1.85 -4.41 -3.40
CA VAL A 50 1.42 -3.74 -4.64
C VAL A 50 2.61 -3.58 -5.60
N MET A 51 3.76 -3.11 -5.11
CA MET A 51 4.99 -2.98 -5.91
C MET A 51 5.46 -4.32 -6.49
N ASN A 52 5.37 -5.40 -5.69
CA ASN A 52 5.69 -6.75 -6.14
C ASN A 52 4.72 -7.23 -7.22
N ASP A 53 3.42 -6.96 -7.09
CA ASP A 53 2.41 -7.32 -8.10
C ASP A 53 2.61 -6.54 -9.41
N LEU A 54 2.97 -5.26 -9.32
CA LEU A 54 3.28 -4.41 -10.47
C LEU A 54 4.67 -4.70 -11.06
N GLU A 55 5.50 -5.48 -10.38
CA GLU A 55 6.90 -5.74 -10.70
C GLU A 55 7.71 -4.45 -10.94
N ARG A 56 7.48 -3.42 -10.11
CA ARG A 56 8.12 -2.10 -10.23
C ARG A 56 8.86 -1.69 -8.97
N ASP A 57 10.12 -1.29 -9.10
CA ASP A 57 10.95 -0.77 -8.01
C ASP A 57 11.14 0.76 -8.02
N ASP A 58 10.42 1.46 -8.89
CA ASP A 58 10.57 2.90 -9.06
C ASP A 58 9.91 3.71 -7.92
N ALA A 59 10.68 4.64 -7.34
CA ALA A 59 10.17 5.60 -6.35
C ALA A 59 8.99 6.44 -6.89
N GLY A 60 8.94 6.70 -8.19
CA GLY A 60 7.83 7.44 -8.83
C GLY A 60 6.49 6.69 -8.72
N THR A 61 6.50 5.37 -8.91
CA THR A 61 5.30 4.53 -8.72
C THR A 61 4.92 4.48 -7.24
N LEU A 62 5.90 4.44 -6.34
CA LEU A 62 5.65 4.40 -4.89
C LEU A 62 4.99 5.67 -4.41
N HIS A 63 5.55 6.81 -4.79
CA HIS A 63 4.99 8.12 -4.43
C HIS A 63 3.63 8.34 -5.05
N PHE A 64 3.37 7.83 -6.26
CA PHE A 64 2.05 7.87 -6.88
C PHE A 64 1.03 7.04 -6.09
N LEU A 65 1.37 5.80 -5.72
CA LEU A 65 0.48 4.95 -4.92
C LEU A 65 0.21 5.53 -3.54
N GLU A 66 1.22 6.14 -2.90
CA GLU A 66 1.03 6.86 -1.64
C GLU A 66 0.09 8.06 -1.79
N ASP A 67 0.24 8.85 -2.85
CA ASP A 67 -0.62 10.00 -3.12
C ASP A 67 -2.06 9.54 -3.34
N LEU A 68 -2.24 8.49 -4.15
CA LEU A 68 -3.54 7.84 -4.38
C LEU A 68 -4.15 7.35 -3.06
N MET A 69 -3.37 6.69 -2.20
CA MET A 69 -3.84 6.19 -0.90
C MET A 69 -4.27 7.32 0.05
N ASN A 70 -3.57 8.45 0.07
CA ASN A 70 -3.87 9.54 1.00
C ASN A 70 -4.91 10.54 0.48
N GLN A 71 -4.91 10.82 -0.83
CA GLN A 71 -5.72 11.86 -1.46
C GLN A 71 -6.96 11.28 -2.13
N ASP A 72 -6.78 10.23 -2.93
CA ASP A 72 -7.80 9.73 -3.87
C ASP A 72 -8.58 8.52 -3.32
N MET A 73 -8.04 7.87 -2.29
CA MET A 73 -8.64 6.67 -1.73
C MET A 73 -10.04 6.95 -1.15
N PRO A 74 -11.05 6.23 -1.63
CA PRO A 74 -12.39 6.38 -1.10
C PRO A 74 -12.44 5.97 0.38
N ARG A 75 -13.05 6.81 1.22
CA ARG A 75 -13.18 6.56 2.67
C ARG A 75 -14.03 5.34 3.03
N PHE A 76 -14.73 4.75 2.05
CA PHE A 76 -15.52 3.53 2.25
C PHE A 76 -14.67 2.26 2.18
N LEU A 77 -13.46 2.33 1.60
CA LEU A 77 -12.52 1.22 1.60
C LEU A 77 -11.89 1.14 2.99
N VAL A 78 -12.28 0.10 3.73
CA VAL A 78 -11.79 -0.14 5.09
C VAL A 78 -11.00 -1.43 5.19
N SER A 79 -11.15 -2.35 4.23
CA SER A 79 -10.50 -3.66 4.26
C SER A 79 -9.19 -3.65 3.46
N ARG A 80 -8.16 -4.33 3.99
CA ARG A 80 -6.85 -4.45 3.34
C ARG A 80 -6.92 -5.03 1.93
N GLY A 81 -7.78 -6.02 1.72
CA GLY A 81 -7.99 -6.64 0.41
C GLY A 81 -8.51 -5.66 -0.64
N GLU A 82 -9.51 -4.84 -0.31
CA GLU A 82 -10.07 -3.86 -1.24
C GLU A 82 -9.10 -2.73 -1.55
N VAL A 83 -8.36 -2.27 -0.52
CA VAL A 83 -7.31 -1.26 -0.69
C VAL A 83 -6.21 -1.76 -1.62
N PHE A 84 -5.78 -3.01 -1.45
CA PHE A 84 -4.79 -3.63 -2.32
C PHE A 84 -5.27 -3.74 -3.77
N ASP A 85 -6.49 -4.23 -3.99
CA ASP A 85 -7.07 -4.36 -5.33
C ASP A 85 -7.20 -2.99 -6.02
N PHE A 86 -7.65 -1.98 -5.28
CA PHE A 86 -7.73 -0.60 -5.76
C PHE A 86 -6.36 -0.04 -6.16
N LEU A 87 -5.35 -0.18 -5.30
CA LEU A 87 -3.99 0.32 -5.56
C LEU A 87 -3.31 -0.38 -6.73
N THR A 88 -3.41 -1.72 -6.80
CA THR A 88 -2.88 -2.50 -7.93
C THR A 88 -3.59 -2.16 -9.24
N GLY A 89 -4.92 -2.01 -9.21
CA GLY A 89 -5.72 -1.58 -10.37
C GLY A 89 -5.26 -0.22 -10.91
N CYS A 90 -5.18 0.80 -10.06
CA CYS A 90 -4.71 2.13 -10.46
C CYS A 90 -3.23 2.13 -10.90
N GLY A 91 -2.37 1.36 -10.22
CA GLY A 91 -0.96 1.23 -10.60
C GLY A 91 -0.79 0.59 -11.98
N ARG A 92 -1.56 -0.46 -12.30
CA ARG A 92 -1.55 -1.10 -13.62
C ARG A 92 -2.07 -0.15 -14.70
N GLU A 93 -3.14 0.58 -14.41
CA GLU A 93 -3.68 1.56 -15.34
C GLU A 93 -2.65 2.65 -15.65
N MET A 94 -2.02 3.24 -14.62
CA MET A 94 -0.92 4.20 -14.78
C MET A 94 0.21 3.67 -15.67
N LEU A 95 0.60 2.40 -15.47
CA LEU A 95 1.63 1.74 -16.27
C LEU A 95 1.20 1.49 -17.71
N SER A 96 -0.09 1.24 -17.96
CA SER A 96 -0.62 1.00 -19.29
C SER A 96 -0.77 2.27 -20.12
N TYR A 97 -0.90 3.44 -19.49
CA TYR A 97 -1.01 4.74 -20.16
C TYR A 97 0.35 5.42 -20.43
N ARG A 98 1.47 4.78 -20.08
CA ARG A 98 2.82 5.36 -20.17
C ARG A 98 3.72 4.58 -21.12
#